data_AF-A0A8D2MCP1-F1
#
_entry.id   AF-A0A8D2MCP1-F1
#
_cell.length_a   1.000
_cell.length_b   1.000
_cell.length_c   1.000
_cell.angle_alpha   90.00
_cell.angle_beta   90.00
_cell.angle_gamma   90.00
#
_symmetry.space_group_name_H-M   'P 1'
#
loop_
_entity.id
_entity.type
_entity.pdbx_description
1 polymer ?
#
loop_
_entity_poly.entity_id
_entity_poly.type
_entity_poly.pdbx_seq_one_letter_code
_entity_poly.pdbx_strand_id
1 'polypeptide(L)'
;LSAAAVKKPKMASGANGVSLEEPKKMTREDWRKKKELEEQRKLGNAPAEVDEEGKDISPHIPQYISSVPWYIDPSRRPTLKHQRHQAEKQKEYNSSGDWYKGGVQEHSVATRYRRGACENCGALTHRRKHCMERPRKAGAKYTGMDIAQDEHVQSQLVFGYDGKRDRWNGYDPDEHMKIVEEYSKVDLAKCALKAQKLREELALGKLERSKRIYCFIIRGKELLPASLSPEDVVRIQRKKFMMTRQNPVFEWNLCIMYEVYEYATGCCF
;
A
#
# COMPACT_ATOMS: atom_id res chain seq x y z
N LEU A 1 42.43 41.42 34.14
CA LEU A 1 41.50 42.14 35.04
C LEU A 1 40.59 43.01 34.17
N SER A 2 39.33 42.61 34.00
CA SER A 2 38.15 43.45 33.72
C SER A 2 36.99 42.52 33.34
N ALA A 3 36.12 42.24 34.32
CA ALA A 3 34.95 41.39 34.17
C ALA A 3 33.83 42.14 33.43
N ALA A 4 33.34 41.57 32.32
CA ALA A 4 32.16 42.06 31.63
C ALA A 4 30.89 41.54 32.30
N ALA A 5 30.12 42.44 32.91
CA ALA A 5 28.83 42.15 33.54
C ALA A 5 27.73 42.00 32.46
N VAL A 6 27.29 40.75 32.23
CA VAL A 6 26.11 40.45 31.40
C VAL A 6 24.85 40.64 32.23
N LYS A 7 24.04 41.65 31.89
CA LYS A 7 22.71 41.87 32.48
C LYS A 7 21.71 40.83 31.95
N LYS A 8 21.16 39.99 32.84
CA LYS A 8 20.01 39.12 32.53
C LYS A 8 18.70 39.93 32.53
N PRO A 9 17.75 39.66 31.62
CA PRO A 9 16.42 40.27 31.65
C PRO A 9 15.54 39.64 32.74
N LYS A 10 14.77 40.48 33.45
CA LYS A 10 13.77 40.08 34.45
C LYS A 10 12.61 39.35 33.75
N MET A 11 12.38 38.08 34.11
CA MET A 11 11.16 37.35 33.76
C MET A 11 10.02 37.88 34.64
N ALA A 12 8.96 38.41 34.01
CA ALA A 12 7.72 38.77 34.68
C ALA A 12 6.98 37.49 35.08
N SER A 13 6.75 37.32 36.38
CA SER A 13 5.90 36.29 36.96
C SER A 13 4.44 36.60 36.67
N GLY A 14 3.90 36.05 35.58
CA GLY A 14 2.46 35.99 35.31
C GLY A 14 1.82 34.87 36.12
N ALA A 15 1.45 35.18 37.37
CA ALA A 15 0.66 34.30 38.21
C ALA A 15 -0.80 34.28 37.70
N ASN A 16 -1.14 33.34 36.83
CA ASN A 16 -2.53 32.93 36.63
C ASN A 16 -2.85 31.80 37.61
N GLY A 17 -3.18 32.20 38.84
CA GLY A 17 -3.78 31.32 39.84
C GLY A 17 -5.14 30.86 39.34
N VAL A 18 -5.22 29.63 38.86
CA VAL A 18 -6.50 28.95 38.66
C VAL A 18 -7.03 28.63 40.06
N SER A 19 -7.96 29.46 40.52
CA SER A 19 -8.71 29.24 41.75
C SER A 19 -9.35 27.85 41.69
N LEU A 20 -8.89 26.95 42.55
CA LEU A 20 -9.60 25.72 42.89
C LEU A 20 -10.82 26.13 43.72
N GLU A 21 -11.86 26.66 43.06
CA GLU A 21 -13.16 26.82 43.72
C GLU A 21 -13.70 25.42 44.01
N GLU A 22 -13.75 25.08 45.31
CA GLU A 22 -14.49 23.93 45.82
C GLU A 22 -15.91 23.93 45.24
N PRO A 23 -16.46 22.75 44.90
CA PRO A 23 -17.76 22.66 44.23
C PRO A 23 -18.85 23.24 45.12
N LYS A 24 -19.28 24.48 44.84
CA LYS A 24 -20.50 25.07 45.39
C LYS A 24 -21.63 24.09 45.14
N LYS A 25 -22.33 23.68 46.20
CA LYS A 25 -23.51 22.81 46.11
C LYS A 25 -24.52 23.50 45.18
N MET A 26 -24.75 22.92 44.00
CA MET A 26 -25.74 23.42 43.06
C MET A 26 -27.07 23.63 43.79
N THR A 27 -27.66 24.81 43.67
CA THR A 27 -28.97 25.05 44.29
C THR A 27 -30.04 24.22 43.55
N ARG A 28 -31.17 23.94 44.21
CA ARG A 28 -32.30 23.18 43.61
C ARG A 28 -32.84 23.86 42.33
N GLU A 29 -32.66 25.17 42.22
CA GLU A 29 -33.07 25.97 41.07
C GLU A 29 -32.12 25.79 39.88
N ASP A 30 -30.81 25.76 40.13
CA ASP A 30 -29.79 25.52 39.10
C ASP A 30 -29.88 24.11 38.49
N TRP A 31 -30.25 23.12 39.30
CA TRP A 31 -30.47 21.75 38.83
C TRP A 31 -31.69 21.66 37.89
N ARG A 32 -32.79 22.37 38.21
CA ARG A 32 -33.98 22.44 37.35
C ARG A 32 -33.67 23.15 36.03
N LYS A 33 -32.98 24.30 36.08
CA LYS A 33 -32.55 25.04 34.89
C LYS A 33 -31.64 24.21 33.98
N LYS A 34 -30.70 23.45 34.56
CA LYS A 34 -29.80 22.58 33.78
C LYS A 34 -30.57 21.47 33.04
N LYS A 35 -31.58 20.87 33.67
CA LYS A 35 -32.42 19.84 33.03
C LYS A 35 -33.30 20.42 31.92
N GLU A 36 -33.91 21.57 32.16
CA GLU A 36 -34.73 22.26 31.14
C GLU A 36 -33.89 22.69 29.93
N LEU A 37 -32.66 23.20 30.15
CA LEU A 37 -31.73 23.52 29.06
C LEU A 37 -31.30 22.27 28.28
N GLU A 38 -31.07 21.15 28.95
CA GLU A 38 -30.74 19.87 28.31
C GLU A 38 -31.92 19.38 27.43
N GLU A 39 -33.16 19.52 27.91
CA GLU A 39 -34.37 19.20 27.15
C GLU A 39 -34.57 20.12 25.95
N GLN A 40 -34.35 21.43 26.11
CA GLN A 40 -34.40 22.40 25.00
C GLN A 40 -33.33 22.13 23.95
N ARG A 41 -32.11 21.76 24.38
CA ARG A 41 -31.03 21.34 23.48
C ARG A 41 -31.39 20.05 22.74
N LYS A 42 -32.02 19.10 23.42
CA LYS A 42 -32.51 17.85 22.82
C LYS A 42 -33.65 18.09 21.82
N LEU A 43 -34.45 19.13 22.02
CA LEU A 43 -35.50 19.58 21.10
C LEU A 43 -34.98 20.49 19.98
N GLY A 44 -33.68 20.82 19.96
CA GLY A 44 -33.06 21.68 18.94
C GLY A 44 -33.34 23.18 19.09
N ASN A 45 -33.92 23.61 20.21
CA ASN A 45 -34.30 25.00 20.47
C ASN A 45 -33.17 25.83 21.13
N ALA A 46 -32.14 25.17 21.65
CA ALA A 46 -30.99 25.79 22.32
C ALA A 46 -29.65 25.33 21.72
N PRO A 47 -28.62 26.18 21.73
CA PRO A 47 -27.30 25.83 21.17
C PRO A 47 -26.66 24.68 21.95
N ALA A 48 -25.94 23.84 21.22
CA ALA A 48 -25.18 22.72 21.76
C ALA A 48 -24.09 23.21 22.74
N GLU A 49 -23.64 22.30 23.60
CA GLU A 49 -22.54 22.57 24.51
C GLU A 49 -21.23 22.43 23.74
N VAL A 50 -20.41 23.47 23.74
CA VAL A 50 -19.13 23.49 23.02
C VAL A 50 -18.03 22.98 23.95
N ASP A 51 -17.23 22.04 23.46
CA ASP A 51 -16.05 21.54 24.18
C ASP A 51 -14.87 22.54 24.12
N GLU A 52 -13.77 22.20 24.80
CA GLU A 52 -12.55 23.02 24.78
C GLU A 52 -11.85 23.10 23.41
N GLU A 53 -12.17 22.19 22.48
CA GLU A 53 -11.65 22.16 21.11
C GLU A 53 -12.57 22.90 20.12
N GLY A 54 -13.67 23.50 20.60
CA GLY A 54 -14.65 24.19 19.77
C GLY A 54 -15.62 23.25 19.04
N LYS A 55 -15.71 21.98 19.44
CA LYS A 55 -16.63 20.98 18.88
C LYS A 55 -17.90 20.91 19.70
N ASP A 56 -19.01 20.88 18.99
CA ASP A 56 -20.33 20.74 19.60
C ASP A 56 -20.54 19.32 20.13
N ILE A 57 -20.88 19.22 21.41
CA ILE A 57 -21.30 17.97 22.04
C ILE A 57 -22.77 17.76 21.71
N SER A 58 -23.07 16.66 21.01
CA SER A 58 -24.44 16.31 20.65
C SER A 58 -25.34 16.19 21.88
N PRO A 59 -26.46 16.96 21.96
CA PRO A 59 -27.41 16.91 23.07
C PRO A 59 -28.11 15.56 23.29
N HIS A 60 -28.00 14.64 22.34
CA HIS A 60 -28.61 13.32 22.41
C HIS A 60 -27.68 12.27 23.06
N ILE A 61 -26.41 12.60 23.32
CA ILE A 61 -25.49 11.71 24.04
C ILE A 61 -25.97 11.59 25.50
N PRO A 62 -26.26 10.38 26.00
CA PRO A 62 -26.70 10.20 27.37
C PRO A 62 -25.72 10.81 28.38
N GLN A 63 -26.26 11.39 29.46
CA GLN A 63 -25.49 12.11 30.48
C GLN A 63 -24.31 11.32 31.05
N TYR A 64 -24.42 9.99 31.20
CA TYR A 64 -23.33 9.16 31.73
C TYR A 64 -22.12 9.01 30.78
N ILE A 65 -22.32 9.17 29.46
CA ILE A 65 -21.24 9.12 28.47
C ILE A 65 -20.55 10.48 28.38
N SER A 66 -21.33 11.57 28.38
CA SER A 66 -20.83 12.94 28.27
C SER A 66 -20.19 13.46 29.56
N SER A 67 -20.62 12.95 30.73
CA SER A 67 -20.01 13.34 32.00
C SER A 67 -18.57 12.86 32.10
N VAL A 68 -17.65 13.78 32.35
CA VAL A 68 -16.23 13.49 32.56
C VAL A 68 -16.03 13.06 34.02
N PRO A 69 -15.48 11.86 34.27
CA PRO A 69 -15.14 11.42 35.61
C PRO A 69 -14.09 12.31 36.28
N TRP A 70 -14.16 12.41 37.62
CA TRP A 70 -13.30 13.28 38.42
C TRP A 70 -11.79 12.98 38.30
N TYR A 71 -11.42 11.75 37.98
CA TYR A 71 -10.03 11.30 37.86
C TYR A 71 -9.38 11.67 36.52
N ILE A 72 -10.16 12.21 35.58
CA ILE A 72 -9.67 12.69 34.28
C ILE A 72 -9.49 14.20 34.35
N ASP A 73 -10.57 14.91 34.69
CA ASP A 73 -10.56 16.36 34.89
C ASP A 73 -11.38 16.73 36.14
N PRO A 74 -10.73 17.25 37.21
CA PRO A 74 -11.42 17.67 38.43
C PRO A 74 -12.46 18.77 38.20
N SER A 75 -12.27 19.56 37.15
CA SER A 75 -13.12 20.70 36.77
C SER A 75 -14.44 20.31 36.11
N ARG A 76 -14.69 19.01 35.83
CA ARG A 76 -15.91 18.47 35.17
C ARG A 76 -16.36 19.28 33.95
N ARG A 77 -15.40 19.77 33.17
CA ARG A 77 -15.69 20.52 31.94
C ARG A 77 -16.39 19.60 30.95
N PRO A 78 -17.34 20.10 30.14
CA PRO A 78 -17.96 19.30 29.09
C PRO A 78 -16.93 18.95 28.02
N THR A 79 -16.47 17.70 28.00
CA THR A 79 -15.53 17.21 26.98
C THR A 79 -15.79 15.73 26.73
N LEU A 80 -15.55 15.29 25.49
CA LEU A 80 -15.64 13.88 25.09
C LEU A 80 -14.24 13.24 24.93
N LYS A 81 -13.18 13.91 25.39
CA LYS A 81 -11.79 13.42 25.30
C LYS A 81 -11.59 12.09 26.03
N HIS A 82 -12.28 11.86 27.15
CA HIS A 82 -12.16 10.62 27.94
C HIS A 82 -12.72 9.38 27.25
N GLN A 83 -13.59 9.55 26.26
CA GLN A 83 -14.13 8.44 25.46
C GLN A 83 -13.24 8.09 24.27
N ARG A 84 -12.23 8.92 23.95
CA ARG A 84 -11.25 8.60 22.92
C ARG A 84 -10.37 7.43 23.38
N HIS A 85 -9.78 6.73 22.41
CA HIS A 85 -8.89 5.61 22.70
C HIS A 85 -7.77 6.02 23.65
N GLN A 86 -7.70 5.35 24.80
CA GLN A 86 -6.71 5.60 25.84
C GLN A 86 -5.33 5.10 25.39
N ALA A 87 -4.30 5.93 25.55
CA ALA A 87 -2.93 5.60 25.15
C ALA A 87 -2.42 4.31 25.83
N GLU A 88 -2.75 4.09 27.11
CA GLU A 88 -2.34 2.88 27.85
C GLU A 88 -2.92 1.57 27.28
N LYS A 89 -4.08 1.64 26.62
CA LYS A 89 -4.73 0.48 25.99
C LYS A 89 -4.32 0.32 24.53
N GLN A 90 -3.73 1.34 23.93
CA GLN A 90 -3.20 1.27 22.57
C GLN A 90 -1.95 0.41 22.60
N LYS A 91 -2.02 -0.73 21.92
CA LYS A 91 -0.87 -1.59 21.70
C LYS A 91 -0.13 -1.06 20.49
N GLU A 92 1.17 -0.89 20.63
CA GLU A 92 2.05 -0.59 19.50
C GLU A 92 2.19 -1.86 18.65
N TYR A 93 1.83 -1.72 17.37
CA TYR A 93 1.97 -2.76 16.36
C TYR A 93 2.93 -2.28 15.29
N ASN A 94 3.67 -3.20 14.70
CA ASN A 94 4.53 -2.89 13.56
C ASN A 94 3.71 -2.71 12.29
N SER A 95 4.30 -2.01 11.32
CA SER A 95 3.67 -1.75 10.03
C SER A 95 3.55 -3.03 9.20
N SER A 96 2.60 -3.08 8.27
CA SER A 96 2.37 -4.25 7.41
C SER A 96 3.56 -4.62 6.52
N GLY A 97 4.46 -3.67 6.23
CA GLY A 97 5.68 -3.91 5.44
C GLY A 97 6.86 -4.43 6.27
N ASP A 98 6.80 -4.34 7.60
CA ASP A 98 7.86 -4.81 8.46
C ASP A 98 7.72 -6.32 8.65
N TRP A 99 8.69 -7.10 8.18
CA TRP A 99 8.70 -8.55 8.40
C TRP A 99 10.09 -9.05 8.81
N TYR A 100 10.14 -10.28 9.30
CA TYR A 100 11.39 -10.94 9.66
C TYR A 100 12.33 -11.02 8.45
N LYS A 101 13.61 -10.75 8.68
CA LYS A 101 14.63 -10.79 7.63
C LYS A 101 14.95 -12.25 7.32
N GLY A 102 14.54 -12.74 6.16
CA GLY A 102 14.91 -14.05 5.67
C GLY A 102 16.37 -14.10 5.21
N GLY A 103 16.94 -15.31 5.17
CA GLY A 103 18.29 -15.54 4.66
C GLY A 103 19.42 -15.25 5.64
N VAL A 104 20.64 -15.28 5.11
CA VAL A 104 21.89 -15.17 5.86
C VAL A 104 22.54 -13.82 5.58
N GLN A 105 23.31 -13.28 6.53
CA GLN A 105 23.96 -12.00 6.33
C GLN A 105 24.99 -12.09 5.20
N GLU A 106 24.90 -11.17 4.24
CA GLU A 106 25.84 -11.07 3.11
C GLU A 106 27.24 -10.57 3.51
N HIS A 107 27.44 -10.27 4.79
CA HIS A 107 28.75 -9.90 5.30
C HIS A 107 29.77 -11.02 5.13
N SER A 108 31.05 -10.64 5.11
CA SER A 108 32.17 -11.56 4.88
C SER A 108 32.12 -12.76 5.83
N VAL A 109 32.20 -13.95 5.27
CA VAL A 109 32.25 -15.21 6.03
C VAL A 109 33.47 -15.22 6.93
N ALA A 110 33.30 -15.61 8.19
CA ALA A 110 34.43 -15.82 9.08
C ALA A 110 35.28 -16.99 8.58
N THR A 111 36.59 -16.78 8.42
CA THR A 111 37.53 -17.83 7.97
C THR A 111 37.99 -18.75 9.09
N ARG A 112 37.74 -18.39 10.36
CA ARG A 112 38.14 -19.15 11.54
C ARG A 112 37.00 -19.28 12.54
N TYR A 113 36.99 -20.39 13.25
CA TYR A 113 36.00 -20.67 14.28
C TYR A 113 36.08 -19.63 15.41
N ARG A 114 34.94 -19.04 15.76
CA ARG A 114 34.80 -18.04 16.82
C ARG A 114 34.35 -18.71 18.11
N ARG A 115 34.92 -18.30 19.25
CA ARG A 115 34.51 -18.82 20.56
C ARG A 115 33.05 -18.47 20.83
N GLY A 116 32.25 -19.45 21.23
CA GLY A 116 30.81 -19.30 21.45
C GLY A 116 29.95 -19.60 20.22
N ALA A 117 30.55 -19.83 19.06
CA ALA A 117 29.82 -20.25 17.86
C ALA A 117 29.36 -21.71 17.95
N CYS A 118 28.37 -22.04 17.12
CA CYS A 118 27.86 -23.39 16.95
C CYS A 118 28.99 -24.37 16.65
N GLU A 119 29.08 -25.46 17.42
CA GLU A 119 30.16 -26.44 17.27
C GLU A 119 30.12 -27.18 15.92
N ASN A 120 28.95 -27.22 15.27
CA ASN A 120 28.72 -27.92 14.00
C ASN A 120 29.13 -27.07 12.80
N CYS A 121 28.48 -25.92 12.59
CA CYS A 121 28.63 -25.07 11.41
C CYS A 121 29.50 -23.82 11.63
N GLY A 122 29.72 -23.39 12.87
CA GLY A 122 30.54 -22.21 13.17
C GLY A 122 29.82 -20.85 13.13
N ALA A 123 28.49 -20.80 12.96
CA ALA A 123 27.69 -19.57 13.09
C ALA A 123 27.50 -19.17 14.56
N LEU A 124 27.41 -17.88 14.85
CA LEU A 124 27.23 -17.35 16.22
C LEU A 124 25.78 -17.28 16.70
N THR A 125 24.81 -17.33 15.78
CA THR A 125 23.40 -17.03 16.08
C THR A 125 22.66 -18.13 16.82
N HIS A 126 23.12 -19.39 16.70
CA HIS A 126 22.45 -20.54 17.28
C HIS A 126 23.43 -21.53 17.93
N ARG A 127 22.88 -22.46 18.72
CA ARG A 127 23.62 -23.54 19.37
C ARG A 127 23.56 -24.82 18.53
N ARG A 128 24.47 -25.77 18.78
CA ARG A 128 24.55 -27.07 18.07
C ARG A 128 23.22 -27.82 17.96
N LYS A 129 22.39 -27.77 19.01
CA LYS A 129 21.08 -28.46 19.05
C LYS A 129 20.05 -27.87 18.09
N HIS A 130 20.17 -26.58 17.76
CA HIS A 130 19.26 -25.85 16.88
C HIS A 130 19.95 -25.48 15.56
N CYS A 131 20.97 -26.24 15.17
CA CYS A 131 21.69 -26.01 13.93
C CYS A 131 20.85 -26.49 12.76
N MET A 132 20.70 -25.63 11.74
CA MET A 132 19.98 -25.96 10.51
C MET A 132 20.82 -26.80 9.55
N GLU A 133 22.14 -26.82 9.73
CA GLU A 133 23.02 -27.69 8.95
C GLU A 133 22.99 -29.13 9.45
N ARG A 134 23.22 -30.04 8.51
CA ARG A 134 23.36 -31.47 8.80
C ARG A 134 24.43 -31.69 9.90
N PRO A 135 24.14 -32.47 10.95
CA PRO A 135 25.13 -32.78 11.97
C PRO A 135 26.36 -33.47 11.37
N ARG A 136 27.54 -32.86 11.54
CA ARG A 136 28.83 -33.37 11.05
C ARG A 136 29.47 -34.28 12.10
N LYS A 137 30.27 -35.27 11.66
CA LYS A 137 31.03 -36.16 12.56
C LYS A 137 32.13 -35.39 13.31
N ALA A 138 32.86 -34.55 12.59
CA ALA A 138 33.77 -33.56 13.14
C ALA A 138 33.25 -32.17 12.74
N GLY A 139 32.75 -31.41 13.71
CA GLY A 139 32.19 -30.08 13.48
C GLY A 139 33.26 -29.01 13.27
N ALA A 140 32.82 -27.85 12.80
CA ALA A 140 33.67 -26.69 12.51
C ALA A 140 34.52 -26.24 13.71
N LYS A 141 34.14 -26.57 14.96
CA LYS A 141 34.95 -26.32 16.16
C LYS A 141 36.33 -26.98 16.11
N TYR A 142 36.41 -28.19 15.54
CA TYR A 142 37.64 -28.98 15.52
C TYR A 142 38.38 -28.90 14.19
N THR A 143 37.63 -28.86 13.07
CA THR A 143 38.21 -28.81 11.73
C THR A 143 38.50 -27.39 11.26
N GLY A 144 37.74 -26.39 11.71
CA GLY A 144 37.84 -25.01 11.24
C GLY A 144 37.48 -24.82 9.75
N MET A 145 36.89 -25.84 9.12
CA MET A 145 36.53 -25.85 7.70
C MET A 145 35.02 -25.66 7.51
N ASP A 146 34.65 -25.07 6.36
CA ASP A 146 33.27 -24.82 5.93
C ASP A 146 32.43 -24.12 7.00
N ILE A 147 32.85 -22.91 7.37
CA ILE A 147 32.18 -22.06 8.36
C ILE A 147 30.98 -21.38 7.70
N ALA A 148 29.81 -21.56 8.30
CA ALA A 148 28.59 -20.90 7.86
C ALA A 148 28.61 -19.40 8.16
N GLN A 149 27.92 -18.62 7.32
CA GLN A 149 27.61 -17.22 7.59
C GLN A 149 26.66 -17.08 8.79
N ASP A 150 26.68 -15.92 9.46
CA ASP A 150 25.79 -15.64 10.58
C ASP A 150 24.39 -15.24 10.09
N GLU A 151 23.35 -15.74 10.77
CA GLU A 151 21.96 -15.37 10.49
C GLU A 151 21.65 -13.94 10.96
N HIS A 152 20.52 -13.40 10.51
CA HIS A 152 20.06 -12.09 10.96
C HIS A 152 19.49 -12.15 12.38
N VAL A 153 19.87 -11.19 13.24
CA VAL A 153 19.21 -10.99 14.54
C VAL A 153 17.81 -10.46 14.27
N GLN A 154 16.80 -11.26 14.60
CA GLN A 154 15.40 -10.90 14.41
C GLN A 154 14.93 -9.95 15.52
N SER A 155 14.26 -8.87 15.14
CA SER A 155 13.56 -8.00 16.10
C SER A 155 12.29 -8.68 16.61
N GLN A 156 11.84 -8.30 17.80
CA GLN A 156 10.58 -8.82 18.33
C GLN A 156 9.42 -8.07 17.68
N LEU A 157 8.83 -8.67 16.66
CA LEU A 157 7.72 -8.06 15.93
C LEU A 157 6.38 -8.33 16.63
N VAL A 158 5.57 -7.27 16.80
CA VAL A 158 4.25 -7.37 17.41
C VAL A 158 3.20 -6.95 16.39
N PHE A 159 2.28 -7.87 16.09
CA PHE A 159 1.18 -7.64 15.15
C PHE A 159 -0.17 -8.02 15.78
N GLY A 160 -1.24 -7.51 15.19
CA GLY A 160 -2.61 -7.92 15.49
C GLY A 160 -2.89 -9.38 15.10
N TYR A 161 -4.15 -9.79 15.22
CA TYR A 161 -4.57 -11.15 14.83
C TYR A 161 -4.36 -11.40 13.33
N ASP A 162 -4.74 -10.42 12.51
CA ASP A 162 -4.69 -10.47 11.05
C ASP A 162 -3.25 -10.39 10.54
N GLY A 163 -2.49 -9.38 10.99
CA GLY A 163 -1.08 -9.23 10.60
C GLY A 163 -0.20 -10.44 10.93
N LYS A 164 -0.49 -11.24 11.97
CA LYS A 164 0.24 -12.50 12.22
C LYS A 164 -0.11 -13.62 11.24
N ARG A 165 -1.30 -13.59 10.66
CA ARG A 165 -1.86 -14.64 9.78
C ARG A 165 -1.93 -14.24 8.33
N ASP A 166 -1.52 -13.03 8.00
CA ASP A 166 -1.46 -12.59 6.62
C ASP A 166 -0.53 -13.53 5.85
N ARG A 167 -1.12 -14.15 4.83
CA ARG A 167 -0.43 -15.13 3.97
C ARG A 167 0.67 -14.47 3.15
N TRP A 168 0.57 -13.16 2.94
CA TRP A 168 1.47 -12.38 2.10
C TRP A 168 2.51 -11.59 2.91
N ASN A 169 2.72 -11.94 4.18
CA ASN A 169 3.78 -11.37 4.98
C ASN A 169 5.17 -11.62 4.35
N GLY A 170 5.93 -10.55 4.16
CA GLY A 170 7.25 -10.60 3.51
C GLY A 170 7.19 -10.77 1.99
N TYR A 171 6.04 -10.50 1.35
CA TYR A 171 5.93 -10.47 -0.11
C TYR A 171 6.74 -9.31 -0.68
N ASP A 172 7.62 -9.62 -1.62
CA ASP A 172 8.37 -8.63 -2.38
C ASP A 172 7.53 -8.18 -3.60
N PRO A 173 7.14 -6.89 -3.70
CA PRO A 173 6.34 -6.40 -4.81
C PRO A 173 7.03 -6.59 -6.17
N ASP A 174 8.35 -6.69 -6.23
CA ASP A 174 9.08 -6.92 -7.47
C ASP A 174 8.83 -8.32 -8.04
N GLU A 175 8.48 -9.30 -7.21
CA GLU A 175 8.10 -10.64 -7.68
C GLU A 175 6.82 -10.64 -8.52
N HIS A 176 5.95 -9.65 -8.34
CA HIS A 176 4.76 -9.50 -9.15
C HIS A 176 5.09 -9.28 -10.63
N MET A 177 6.26 -8.70 -10.93
CA MET A 177 6.70 -8.49 -12.31
C MET A 177 6.88 -9.80 -13.08
N LYS A 178 7.29 -10.88 -12.41
CA LYS A 178 7.42 -12.21 -13.02
C LYS A 178 6.07 -12.71 -13.57
N ILE A 179 4.97 -12.41 -12.87
CA ILE A 179 3.61 -12.77 -13.32
C ILE A 179 3.25 -11.94 -14.54
N VAL A 180 3.52 -10.63 -14.52
CA VAL A 180 3.26 -9.74 -15.68
C VAL A 180 4.02 -10.23 -16.92
N GLU A 181 5.27 -10.67 -16.77
CA GLU A 181 6.07 -11.26 -17.84
C GLU A 181 5.51 -12.60 -18.36
N GLU A 182 4.92 -13.42 -17.50
CA GLU A 182 4.26 -14.65 -17.92
C GLU A 182 3.02 -14.35 -18.77
N TYR A 183 2.18 -13.42 -18.32
CA TYR A 183 1.00 -12.99 -19.06
C TYR A 183 1.37 -12.34 -20.40
N SER A 184 2.45 -11.54 -20.46
CA SER A 184 2.90 -10.95 -21.72
C SER A 184 3.29 -12.02 -22.75
N LYS A 185 3.99 -13.09 -22.33
CA LYS A 185 4.32 -14.25 -23.18
C LYS A 185 3.06 -14.99 -23.65
N VAL A 186 2.10 -15.17 -22.76
CA VAL A 186 0.82 -15.82 -23.09
C VAL A 186 0.05 -15.01 -24.13
N ASP A 187 0.03 -13.68 -24.01
CA ASP A 187 -0.68 -12.82 -24.96
C ASP A 187 0.02 -12.77 -26.32
N LEU A 188 1.36 -12.75 -26.35
CA LEU A 188 2.13 -12.92 -27.58
C LEU A 188 1.81 -14.25 -28.28
N ALA A 189 1.72 -15.35 -27.52
CA ALA A 189 1.36 -16.66 -28.06
C ALA A 189 -0.09 -16.69 -28.60
N LYS A 190 -1.05 -16.09 -27.87
CA LYS A 190 -2.43 -15.95 -28.36
C LYS A 190 -2.50 -15.15 -29.66
N CYS A 191 -1.74 -14.05 -29.75
CA CYS A 191 -1.66 -13.24 -30.97
C CYS A 191 -1.07 -14.04 -32.13
N ALA A 192 0.00 -14.80 -31.91
CA ALA A 192 0.60 -15.67 -32.91
C ALA A 192 -0.37 -16.77 -33.39
N LEU A 193 -1.09 -17.44 -32.49
CA LEU A 193 -2.08 -18.46 -32.84
C LEU A 193 -3.26 -17.88 -33.62
N LYS A 194 -3.75 -16.69 -33.24
CA LYS A 194 -4.80 -15.98 -33.99
C LYS A 194 -4.30 -15.61 -35.39
N ALA A 195 -3.07 -15.12 -35.52
CA ALA A 195 -2.46 -14.79 -36.79
C ALA A 195 -2.28 -16.03 -37.69
N GLN A 196 -1.87 -17.17 -37.13
CA GLN A 196 -1.77 -18.46 -37.85
C GLN A 196 -3.13 -18.93 -38.35
N LYS A 197 -4.16 -18.96 -37.49
CA LYS A 197 -5.53 -19.32 -37.88
C LYS A 197 -6.07 -18.42 -39.00
N LEU A 198 -5.84 -17.11 -38.90
CA LEU A 198 -6.25 -16.17 -39.94
C LEU A 198 -5.51 -16.44 -41.27
N ARG A 199 -4.22 -16.79 -41.24
CA ARG A 199 -3.46 -17.18 -42.44
C ARG A 199 -4.01 -18.45 -43.08
N GLU A 200 -4.38 -19.45 -42.27
CA GLU A 200 -5.00 -20.69 -42.75
C GLU A 200 -6.39 -20.45 -43.35
N GLU A 201 -7.24 -19.65 -42.72
CA GLU A 201 -8.56 -19.27 -43.27
C GLU A 201 -8.43 -18.52 -44.60
N LEU A 202 -7.42 -17.64 -44.73
CA LEU A 202 -7.10 -16.97 -45.99
C LEU A 202 -6.65 -17.96 -47.06
N ALA A 203 -5.78 -18.93 -46.71
CA ALA A 203 -5.28 -19.94 -47.63
C ALA A 203 -6.40 -20.88 -48.11
N LEU A 204 -7.32 -21.25 -47.22
CA LEU A 204 -8.48 -22.08 -47.53
C LEU A 204 -9.60 -21.33 -48.27
N GLY A 205 -9.46 -20.02 -48.49
CA GLY A 205 -10.44 -19.21 -49.22
C GLY A 205 -11.81 -19.08 -48.53
N LYS A 206 -11.93 -19.52 -47.28
CA LYS A 206 -13.18 -19.49 -46.47
C LYS A 206 -13.47 -18.13 -45.84
N LEU A 207 -12.61 -17.15 -46.08
CA LEU A 207 -12.72 -15.85 -45.46
C LEU A 207 -13.87 -15.05 -46.09
N GLU A 208 -14.87 -14.71 -45.28
CA GLU A 208 -16.03 -13.90 -45.67
C GLU A 208 -15.59 -12.65 -46.46
N ARG A 209 -16.34 -12.28 -47.52
CA ARG A 209 -16.01 -11.14 -48.40
C ARG A 209 -15.71 -9.84 -47.62
N SER A 210 -16.41 -9.61 -46.51
CA SER A 210 -16.24 -8.45 -45.62
C SER A 210 -14.87 -8.42 -44.92
N LYS A 211 -14.41 -9.58 -44.40
CA LYS A 211 -13.12 -9.76 -43.72
C LYS A 211 -11.95 -9.73 -44.70
N ARG A 212 -12.20 -10.14 -45.96
CA ARG A 212 -11.18 -10.24 -47.02
C ARG A 212 -10.72 -8.85 -47.45
N ILE A 213 -11.68 -7.93 -47.55
CA ILE A 213 -11.45 -6.50 -47.81
C ILE A 213 -10.62 -5.87 -46.68
N TYR A 214 -10.97 -6.17 -45.43
CA TYR A 214 -10.29 -5.60 -44.26
C TYR A 214 -8.83 -6.06 -44.12
N CYS A 215 -8.55 -7.35 -44.35
CA CYS A 215 -7.19 -7.89 -44.36
C CYS A 215 -6.33 -7.32 -45.51
N PHE A 216 -6.95 -7.02 -46.65
CA PHE A 216 -6.27 -6.42 -47.80
C PHE A 216 -5.85 -4.97 -47.54
N ILE A 217 -6.72 -4.18 -46.90
CA ILE A 217 -6.44 -2.80 -46.51
C ILE A 217 -5.28 -2.73 -45.49
N ILE A 218 -5.23 -3.66 -44.53
CA ILE A 218 -4.17 -3.74 -43.51
C ILE A 218 -2.80 -4.14 -44.11
N ARG A 219 -2.77 -4.97 -45.16
CA ARG A 219 -1.52 -5.48 -45.77
C ARG A 219 -0.78 -4.47 -46.66
N GLY A 220 -1.28 -3.25 -46.83
CA GLY A 220 -0.57 -2.18 -47.53
C GLY A 220 -0.15 -2.50 -48.97
N LYS A 221 -0.73 -3.53 -49.61
CA LYS A 221 -0.47 -3.76 -51.04
C LYS A 221 -1.25 -2.72 -51.82
N GLU A 222 -0.53 -1.76 -52.40
CA GLU A 222 -1.05 -0.67 -53.26
C GLU A 222 -1.85 -1.17 -54.47
N LEU A 223 -1.76 -2.45 -54.82
CA LEU A 223 -2.51 -3.03 -55.92
C LEU A 223 -3.74 -3.77 -55.41
N LEU A 224 -4.87 -3.06 -55.35
CA LEU A 224 -6.21 -3.65 -55.31
C LEU A 224 -6.27 -4.76 -56.39
N PRO A 225 -6.74 -5.99 -56.06
CA PRO A 225 -6.83 -7.05 -57.05
C PRO A 225 -7.68 -6.54 -58.22
N ALA A 226 -7.19 -6.73 -59.46
CA ALA A 226 -7.80 -6.25 -60.70
C ALA A 226 -9.25 -6.77 -60.95
N SER A 227 -9.78 -7.59 -60.04
CA SER A 227 -11.12 -8.18 -60.05
C SER A 227 -12.10 -7.50 -59.07
N LEU A 228 -11.86 -6.26 -58.65
CA LEU A 228 -12.78 -5.52 -57.77
C LEU A 228 -13.80 -4.73 -58.59
N SER A 229 -15.07 -4.91 -58.25
CA SER A 229 -16.17 -4.09 -58.78
C SER A 229 -15.92 -2.60 -58.47
N PRO A 230 -16.25 -1.67 -59.37
CA PRO A 230 -16.17 -0.23 -59.12
C PRO A 230 -16.88 0.21 -57.83
N GLU A 231 -17.97 -0.47 -57.46
CA GLU A 231 -18.69 -0.21 -56.20
C GLU A 231 -17.86 -0.57 -54.96
N ASP A 232 -17.07 -1.64 -55.03
CA ASP A 232 -16.24 -2.10 -53.91
C ASP A 232 -15.06 -1.16 -53.66
N VAL A 233 -14.48 -0.58 -54.72
CA VAL A 233 -13.41 0.44 -54.61
C VAL A 233 -13.91 1.68 -53.89
N VAL A 234 -15.11 2.18 -54.25
CA VAL A 234 -15.75 3.33 -53.60
C VAL A 234 -16.08 3.02 -52.14
N ARG A 235 -16.52 1.79 -51.84
CA ARG A 235 -16.82 1.35 -50.47
C ARG A 235 -15.57 1.27 -49.59
N ILE A 236 -14.45 0.82 -50.17
CA ILE A 236 -13.13 0.77 -49.52
C ILE A 236 -12.60 2.18 -49.25
N GLN A 237 -12.68 3.08 -50.24
CA GLN A 237 -12.27 4.48 -50.09
C GLN A 237 -13.13 5.22 -49.05
N ARG A 238 -14.46 5.03 -49.06
CA ARG A 238 -15.36 5.60 -48.03
C ARG A 238 -15.06 5.07 -46.63
N LYS A 239 -14.77 3.78 -46.46
CA LYS A 239 -14.39 3.21 -45.16
C LYS A 239 -13.03 3.70 -44.68
N LYS A 240 -12.04 3.79 -45.57
CA LYS A 240 -10.71 4.38 -45.26
C LYS A 240 -10.85 5.84 -44.82
N PHE A 241 -11.72 6.60 -45.48
CA PHE A 241 -12.03 8.00 -45.14
C PHE A 241 -12.87 8.17 -43.87
N MET A 242 -13.80 7.26 -43.57
CA MET A 242 -14.55 7.29 -42.30
C MET A 242 -13.67 6.92 -41.11
N MET A 243 -12.75 5.96 -41.27
CA MET A 243 -11.84 5.53 -40.21
C MET A 243 -10.85 6.60 -39.76
N THR A 244 -10.36 7.43 -40.69
CA THR A 244 -9.45 8.54 -40.37
C THR A 244 -10.15 9.74 -39.72
N ARG A 245 -11.49 9.83 -39.78
CA ARG A 245 -12.24 11.01 -39.34
C ARG A 245 -12.97 10.86 -38.00
N GLN A 246 -13.20 9.62 -37.52
CA GLN A 246 -14.09 9.37 -36.38
C GLN A 246 -13.41 8.93 -35.08
N ASN A 247 -12.09 8.74 -35.02
CA ASN A 247 -11.42 8.48 -33.75
C ASN A 247 -9.90 8.77 -33.81
N PRO A 248 -9.38 9.82 -33.15
CA PRO A 248 -7.93 9.99 -32.98
C PRO A 248 -7.31 8.89 -32.09
N VAL A 249 -8.12 8.15 -31.33
CA VAL A 249 -7.71 6.94 -30.57
C VAL A 249 -7.48 5.73 -31.50
N PHE A 250 -7.98 5.78 -32.73
CA PHE A 250 -7.75 4.72 -33.71
C PHE A 250 -6.37 4.84 -34.36
N GLU A 251 -5.77 6.03 -34.40
CA GLU A 251 -4.34 6.17 -34.74
C GLU A 251 -3.46 5.49 -33.69
N TRP A 252 -3.83 5.52 -32.41
CA TRP A 252 -3.12 4.76 -31.37
C TRP A 252 -3.25 3.24 -31.55
N ASN A 253 -4.43 2.72 -31.93
CA ASN A 253 -4.57 1.28 -32.21
C ASN A 253 -3.98 0.85 -33.55
N LEU A 254 -3.94 1.74 -34.56
CA LEU A 254 -3.16 1.52 -35.78
C LEU A 254 -1.66 1.59 -35.48
N CYS A 255 -1.22 2.48 -34.59
CA CYS A 255 0.18 2.59 -34.14
C CYS A 255 0.59 1.35 -33.33
N ILE A 256 -0.26 0.85 -32.41
CA ILE A 256 -0.03 -0.41 -31.70
C ILE A 256 -0.02 -1.60 -32.67
N MET A 257 -0.88 -1.61 -33.70
CA MET A 257 -0.88 -2.67 -34.70
C MET A 257 0.30 -2.54 -35.68
N TYR A 258 0.82 -1.34 -35.93
CA TYR A 258 2.05 -1.07 -36.69
C TYR A 258 3.28 -1.43 -35.87
N GLU A 259 3.34 -1.12 -34.57
CA GLU A 259 4.40 -1.53 -33.64
C GLU A 259 4.44 -3.06 -33.49
N VAL A 260 3.28 -3.72 -33.40
CA VAL A 260 3.18 -5.18 -33.40
C VAL A 260 3.59 -5.77 -34.76
N TYR A 261 3.46 -5.02 -35.86
CA TYR A 261 3.93 -5.44 -37.18
C TYR A 261 5.44 -5.21 -37.37
N GLU A 262 5.99 -4.08 -36.91
CA GLU A 262 7.43 -3.79 -36.89
C GLU A 262 8.20 -4.76 -36.00
N TYR A 263 7.65 -5.11 -34.83
CA TYR A 263 8.19 -6.18 -33.97
C TYR A 263 8.14 -7.55 -34.63
N ALA A 264 7.17 -7.81 -35.51
CA ALA A 264 7.03 -9.08 -36.21
C ALA A 264 7.86 -9.16 -37.51
N THR A 265 8.32 -8.04 -38.08
CA THR A 265 9.10 -8.01 -39.33
C THR A 265 10.57 -7.63 -39.17
N GLY A 266 11.03 -7.19 -37.99
CA GLY A 266 12.46 -7.04 -37.72
C GLY A 266 13.21 -6.17 -38.75
N CYS A 267 12.64 -5.03 -39.12
CA CYS A 267 13.32 -4.05 -39.97
C CYS A 267 13.60 -2.79 -39.16
N CYS A 268 14.89 -2.52 -38.89
CA CYS A 268 15.37 -1.20 -38.53
C CYS A 268 15.02 -0.21 -39.64
N PHE A 269 14.31 0.88 -39.33
CA PHE A 269 14.78 2.26 -39.49
C PHE A 269 13.79 3.25 -38.88
#